data_AF-A0A1H9DA71-F1
#
_entry.id   AF-A0A1H9DA71-F1
#
_cell.length_a   1.000
_cell.length_b   1.000
_cell.length_c   1.000
_cell.angle_alpha   90.00
_cell.angle_beta   90.00
_cell.angle_gamma   90.00
#
_symmetry.space_group_name_H-M   'P 1'
#
loop_
_entity.id
_entity.type
_entity.pdbx_description
1 polymer ?
#
loop_
_entity_poly.entity_id
_entity_poly.type
_entity_poly.pdbx_seq_one_letter_code
_entity_poly.pdbx_strand_id
1 'polypeptide(L)' 'MQTGTDVPPQREIIGCTDALGRRRAFEVYLNEKGRVCFRTPPGESAQLDAFQLDELISHLTELRRYMQ' A
#
# COMPACT_ATOMS: atom_id res chain seq x y z
N MET A 1 11.29 26.81 -15.30
CA MET A 1 12.01 25.79 -14.49
C MET A 1 11.03 25.26 -13.46
N GLN A 2 10.51 24.04 -13.66
CA GLN A 2 9.75 23.31 -12.64
C GLN A 2 10.47 21.98 -12.45
N THR A 3 11.32 21.92 -11.43
CA THR A 3 11.88 20.67 -10.91
C THR A 3 10.78 20.01 -10.08
N GLY A 4 9.82 19.37 -10.76
CA GLY A 4 8.94 18.40 -10.12
C GLY A 4 9.75 17.13 -9.92
N THR A 5 10.09 16.83 -8.68
CA THR A 5 10.85 15.65 -8.29
C THR A 5 10.14 14.41 -8.81
N ASP A 6 10.74 13.75 -9.79
CA ASP A 6 10.27 12.50 -10.43
C ASP A 6 10.50 11.32 -9.46
N VAL A 7 9.82 11.36 -8.31
CA VAL A 7 9.66 10.17 -7.48
C VAL A 7 8.35 9.53 -7.97
N PRO A 8 8.40 8.42 -8.73
CA PRO A 8 7.17 7.74 -9.11
C PRO A 8 6.39 7.43 -7.82
N PRO A 9 5.07 7.65 -7.78
CA PRO A 9 4.28 7.23 -6.64
C PRO A 9 4.46 5.71 -6.53
N GLN A 10 5.25 5.26 -5.56
CA GLN A 10 5.40 3.86 -5.22
C GLN A 10 4.09 3.43 -4.58
N ARG A 11 3.09 3.18 -5.42
CA ARG A 11 1.74 2.83 -5.04
C ARG A 11 1.46 1.45 -5.59
N GLU A 12 1.21 0.53 -4.67
CA GLU A 12 0.84 -0.84 -4.97
C GLU A 12 -0.62 -1.08 -4.56
N ILE A 13 -1.31 -1.93 -5.32
CA ILE A 13 -2.68 -2.37 -5.01
C ILE A 13 -2.62 -3.81 -4.54
N ILE A 14 -2.86 -4.03 -3.26
CA ILE A 14 -2.86 -5.37 -2.67
C ILE A 14 -4.28 -5.92 -2.65
N GLY A 15 -4.49 -7.07 -3.28
CA GLY A 15 -5.77 -7.79 -3.23
C GLY A 15 -6.06 -8.32 -1.83
N CYS A 16 -7.31 -8.27 -1.40
CA CYS A 16 -7.72 -8.74 -0.08
C CYS A 16 -9.19 -9.20 -0.06
N THR A 17 -9.67 -9.59 1.11
CA THR A 17 -11.10 -9.76 1.38
C THR A 17 -11.58 -8.78 2.45
N ASP A 18 -12.88 -8.52 2.53
CA ASP A 18 -13.47 -7.83 3.67
C ASP A 18 -13.98 -8.82 4.73
N ALA A 19 -14.53 -8.30 5.83
CA ALA A 19 -15.10 -9.13 6.90
C ALA A 19 -16.29 -10.03 6.46
N LEU A 20 -16.85 -9.81 5.26
CA LEU A 20 -17.91 -10.61 4.68
C LEU A 20 -17.37 -11.60 3.62
N GLY A 21 -16.05 -11.71 3.47
CA GLY A 21 -15.39 -12.57 2.50
C GLY A 21 -15.48 -12.07 1.05
N ARG A 22 -15.90 -10.81 0.83
CA ARG A 22 -15.99 -10.23 -0.52
C ARG A 22 -14.62 -9.80 -0.97
N ARG A 23 -14.28 -10.05 -2.24
CA ARG A 23 -13.00 -9.61 -2.82
C ARG A 23 -12.94 -8.08 -2.87
N ARG A 24 -11.85 -7.55 -2.35
CA ARG A 24 -11.53 -6.12 -2.26
C ARG A 24 -10.06 -5.91 -2.62
N ALA A 25 -9.62 -4.66 -2.60
CA ALA A 25 -8.22 -4.30 -2.65
C ALA A 25 -7.99 -3.02 -1.83
N PHE A 26 -6.77 -2.79 -1.40
CA PHE A 26 -6.35 -1.54 -0.77
C PHE A 26 -5.04 -1.05 -1.37
N GLU A 27 -4.81 0.26 -1.31
CA GLU A 27 -3.57 0.86 -1.80
C GLU A 27 -2.56 0.99 -0.66
N VAL A 28 -1.30 0.70 -0.95
CA VAL A 28 -0.15 0.97 -0.08
C VAL A 28 0.80 1.88 -0.81
N TYR A 29 1.23 2.97 -0.16
CA TYR A 29 2.14 3.93 -0.78
C TYR A 29 2.94 4.76 0.23
N LEU A 30 4.05 5.36 -0.21
CA LEU A 30 4.71 6.43 0.52
C LEU A 30 4.08 7.78 0.18
N ASN A 31 3.76 8.58 1.20
CA ASN A 31 3.38 9.98 0.98
C ASN A 31 4.62 10.88 0.80
N GLU A 32 4.38 12.15 0.47
CA GLU A 32 5.42 13.17 0.28
C GLU A 32 6.31 13.41 1.51
N LYS A 33 5.91 12.93 2.68
CA LYS A 33 6.67 13.02 3.94
C LYS A 33 7.45 11.72 4.24
N GLY A 34 7.53 10.79 3.29
CA GLY A 34 8.21 9.51 3.47
C GLY A 34 7.51 8.56 4.44
N ARG A 35 6.20 8.73 4.69
CA ARG A 35 5.43 7.84 5.57
C ARG A 35 4.63 6.83 4.76
N VAL A 36 4.67 5.57 5.17
CA VAL A 36 3.80 4.53 4.62
C VAL A 36 2.35 4.86 4.95
N CYS A 37 1.51 4.85 3.93
CA CYS A 37 0.09 5.12 3.97
C CYS A 37 -0.67 3.92 3.41
N PHE A 38 -1.76 3.59 4.08
CA PHE A 38 -2.72 2.57 3.65
C PHE A 38 -4.02 3.27 3.31
N ARG A 39 -4.59 3.01 2.14
CA ARG A 39 -5.91 3.50 1.75
C ARG A 39 -6.86 2.34 1.55
N THR A 40 -7.79 2.20 2.49
CA THR A 40 -8.93 1.28 2.44
C THR A 40 -10.23 2.07 2.27
N PRO A 41 -11.30 1.45 1.74
CA PRO A 41 -12.64 2.03 1.79
C PRO A 41 -13.07 2.34 3.23
N PRO A 42 -13.77 3.46 3.51
CA PRO A 42 -14.22 3.81 4.85
C PRO A 42 -15.11 2.72 5.47
N GLY A 43 -14.83 2.36 6.73
CA GLY A 43 -15.62 1.38 7.48
C GLY A 43 -15.38 -0.09 7.07
N GLU A 44 -14.46 -0.36 6.15
CA GLU A 44 -14.07 -1.72 5.77
C GLU A 44 -12.73 -2.11 6.43
N SER A 45 -12.62 -3.40 6.79
CA SER A 45 -11.36 -4.02 7.20
C SER A 45 -10.82 -4.86 6.04
N ALA A 46 -9.53 -4.75 5.75
CA ALA A 46 -8.84 -5.66 4.83
C ALA A 46 -8.38 -6.91 5.59
N GLN A 47 -8.83 -8.07 5.15
CA GLN A 47 -8.38 -9.37 5.61
C GLN A 47 -7.45 -9.98 4.57
N LEU A 48 -6.26 -10.38 5.01
CA LEU A 48 -5.21 -10.96 4.19
C LEU A 48 -5.02 -12.42 4.55
N ASP A 49 -4.88 -13.27 3.53
CA ASP A 49 -4.30 -14.60 3.70
C ASP A 49 -2.76 -14.52 3.73
N ALA A 50 -2.11 -15.68 3.89
CA ALA A 50 -0.66 -15.75 3.97
C ALA A 50 0.05 -15.22 2.70
N PHE A 51 -0.53 -15.48 1.52
CA PHE A 51 0.07 -15.05 0.26
C PHE A 51 0.00 -13.53 0.09
N GLN A 52 -1.16 -12.94 0.39
CA GLN A 52 -1.37 -11.49 0.37
C GLN A 52 -0.53 -10.77 1.44
N LEU A 53 -0.32 -11.42 2.59
CA LEU A 53 0.55 -10.90 3.63
C LEU A 53 2.02 -10.88 3.18
N ASP A 54 2.49 -11.92 2.50
CA ASP A 54 3.85 -11.97 1.95
C ASP A 54 4.08 -10.90 0.87
N GLU A 55 3.09 -10.70 -0.01
CA GLU A 55 3.08 -9.63 -1.01
C GLU A 55 3.21 -8.25 -0.35
N LEU A 56 2.41 -8.00 0.70
CA LEU A 56 2.49 -6.76 1.47
C LEU A 56 3.87 -6.58 2.13
N ILE A 57 4.42 -7.62 2.76
CA ILE A 57 5.74 -7.55 3.41
C ILE A 57 6.85 -7.24 2.41
N SER A 58 6.80 -7.86 1.23
CA SER A 58 7.75 -7.60 0.15
C SER A 58 7.69 -6.12 -0.26
N HIS A 59 6.50 -5.60 -0.51
CA HIS A 59 6.33 -4.20 -0.89
C HIS A 59 6.73 -3.23 0.23
N LEU A 60 6.36 -3.49 1.49
CA LEU A 60 6.79 -2.67 2.63
C LEU A 60 8.31 -2.66 2.82
N THR A 61 8.97 -3.78 2.54
CA THR A 61 10.43 -3.89 2.57
C THR A 61 11.07 -3.02 1.48
N GLU A 62 10.45 -2.95 0.31
CA GLU A 62 10.86 -2.04 -0.76
C GLU A 62 10.65 -0.57 -0.35
N LEU A 63 9.44 -0.19 0.11
CA LEU A 63 9.14 1.18 0.55
C LEU A 63 10.09 1.66 1.65
N ARG A 64 10.47 0.79 2.58
CA ARG A 64 11.42 1.13 3.65
C ARG A 64 12.76 1.68 3.13
N ARG A 65 13.20 1.27 1.94
CA ARG A 65 14.45 1.77 1.32
C ARG A 65 14.38 3.23 0.91
N TYR A 66 13.17 3.78 0.77
CA TYR A 66 12.89 5.14 0.35
C TYR A 66 12.44 6.05 1.50
N MET A 67 12.26 5.50 2.70
CA MET A 67 12.00 6.29 3.91
C MET A 67 13.32 6.92 4.37
N GLN A 68 13.41 8.26 4.31
CA GLN A 68 14.55 9.06 4.77
C GLN A 68 14.32 9.59 6.18
#